data_AF-A0A934DB11-F1
#
_entry.id   AF-A0A934DB11-F1
#
_cell.length_a   1.000
_cell.length_b   1.000
_cell.length_c   1.000
_cell.angle_alpha   90.00
_cell.angle_beta   90.00
_cell.angle_gamma   90.00
#
_symmetry.space_group_name_H-M   'P 1'
#
loop_
_entity.id
_entity.type
_entity.pdbx_description
1 polymer ?
#
loop_
_entity_poly.entity_id
_entity_poly.type
_entity_poly.pdbx_seq_one_letter_code
_entity_poly.pdbx_strand_id
1 'polypeptide(L)'
;MRFRTLFVYIIVAAVCAIVTTSSGCKKYEGIVGEDGSPSNVIFPSSNVSYAQEVQRLFNQTCAIAGCHMGSSPTGRLSLESWSNARFDLPGVIVAGSPETSTMVLRIEGRVSQRMPLYRNPLNQNQINGIRAWIAEGALNN
;
A
#
# COMPACT_ATOMS: atom_id res chain seq x y z
N MET A 1 -65.62 -17.07 15.41
CA MET A 1 -64.39 -16.23 15.33
C MET A 1 -63.14 -17.08 15.05
N ARG A 2 -63.07 -17.80 13.92
CA ARG A 2 -61.92 -18.67 13.56
C ARG A 2 -61.37 -18.44 12.14
N PHE A 3 -61.72 -17.31 11.52
CA PHE A 3 -61.20 -16.91 10.20
C PHE A 3 -60.06 -15.87 10.27
N ARG A 4 -59.80 -15.28 11.45
CA ARG A 4 -58.73 -14.27 11.62
C ARG A 4 -57.36 -14.88 11.86
N THR A 5 -57.29 -16.09 12.39
CA THR A 5 -56.03 -16.77 12.72
C THR A 5 -55.34 -17.35 11.47
N LEU A 6 -56.10 -17.83 10.47
CA LEU A 6 -55.54 -18.37 9.21
C LEU A 6 -54.92 -17.28 8.31
N PHE A 7 -55.43 -16.05 8.34
CA PHE A 7 -54.86 -14.94 7.55
C PHE A 7 -53.54 -14.41 8.14
N VAL A 8 -53.36 -14.53 9.46
CA VAL A 8 -52.12 -14.13 10.14
C VAL A 8 -50.97 -15.09 9.83
N TYR A 9 -51.25 -16.41 9.71
CA TYR A 9 -50.21 -17.39 9.37
C TYR A 9 -49.71 -17.30 7.92
N ILE A 10 -50.54 -16.83 6.98
CA ILE A 10 -50.11 -16.62 5.59
C ILE A 10 -49.20 -15.38 5.46
N ILE A 11 -49.33 -14.39 6.34
CA ILE A 11 -48.43 -13.23 6.36
C ILE A 11 -47.11 -13.58 7.09
N VAL A 12 -47.14 -14.42 8.12
CA VAL A 12 -45.93 -14.81 8.87
C VAL A 12 -45.01 -15.75 8.07
N ALA A 13 -45.56 -16.61 7.21
CA ALA A 13 -44.76 -17.50 6.35
C ALA A 13 -44.02 -16.76 5.22
N ALA A 14 -44.45 -15.56 4.82
CA ALA A 14 -43.79 -14.77 3.78
C ALA A 14 -42.63 -13.90 4.31
N VAL A 15 -42.46 -13.79 5.63
CA VAL A 15 -41.40 -12.95 6.25
C VAL A 15 -40.16 -13.76 6.64
N CYS A 16 -40.22 -15.09 6.62
CA CYS A 16 -39.07 -15.95 6.96
C CYS A 16 -38.19 -16.36 5.76
N ALA A 17 -38.54 -15.96 4.54
CA ALA A 17 -37.82 -16.34 3.31
C ALA A 17 -36.96 -15.22 2.70
N ILE A 18 -36.75 -14.11 3.42
CA ILE A 18 -35.97 -12.99 2.89
C ILE A 18 -35.01 -12.52 3.98
N VAL A 19 -33.75 -12.34 3.57
CA VAL A 19 -32.59 -11.94 4.38
C VAL A 19 -31.84 -13.08 5.07
N THR A 20 -31.45 -14.10 4.28
CA THR A 20 -30.12 -14.69 4.42
C THR A 20 -29.18 -14.00 3.44
N THR A 21 -28.66 -12.84 3.80
CA THR A 21 -27.40 -12.36 3.22
C THR A 21 -26.50 -11.88 4.34
N SER A 22 -25.49 -12.69 4.63
CA SER A 22 -24.27 -12.28 5.31
C SER A 22 -23.66 -11.13 4.52
N SER A 23 -24.15 -9.92 4.79
CA SER A 23 -23.50 -8.71 4.33
C SER A 23 -22.26 -8.58 5.20
N GLY A 24 -21.17 -9.18 4.71
CA GLY A 24 -19.90 -9.30 5.39
C GLY A 24 -19.42 -7.97 5.94
N CYS A 25 -18.55 -8.04 6.95
CA CYS A 25 -17.75 -6.90 7.38
C CYS A 25 -17.32 -6.14 6.13
N LYS A 26 -17.83 -4.92 5.95
CA LYS A 26 -17.40 -4.04 4.87
C LYS A 26 -15.89 -3.94 5.03
N LYS A 27 -15.12 -4.65 4.19
CA LYS A 27 -13.70 -4.35 4.04
C LYS A 27 -13.70 -2.87 3.67
N TYR A 28 -13.05 -2.05 4.48
CA TYR A 28 -12.77 -0.68 4.09
C TYR A 28 -12.05 -0.81 2.75
N GLU A 29 -12.67 -0.32 1.67
CA GLU A 29 -12.06 -0.31 0.33
C GLU A 29 -10.96 0.76 0.31
N GLY A 30 -9.93 0.53 1.12
CA GLY A 30 -8.65 1.17 0.98
C GLY A 30 -7.86 0.47 -0.10
N ILE A 31 -6.83 1.15 -0.62
CA ILE A 31 -5.85 0.55 -1.52
C ILE A 31 -5.01 -0.44 -0.69
N VAL A 32 -5.51 -1.65 -0.50
CA VAL A 32 -4.80 -2.77 0.14
C VAL A 32 -4.57 -3.82 -0.93
N GLY A 33 -3.33 -4.27 -1.06
CA GLY A 33 -2.99 -5.40 -1.92
C GLY A 33 -3.73 -6.65 -1.46
N GLU A 34 -4.01 -7.57 -2.39
CA GLU A 34 -4.74 -8.81 -2.11
C GLU A 34 -4.05 -9.69 -1.06
N ASP A 35 -2.76 -9.47 -0.82
CA ASP A 35 -1.88 -10.18 0.12
C ASP A 35 -1.70 -9.46 1.48
N GLY A 36 -2.43 -8.38 1.73
CA GLY A 36 -2.28 -7.57 2.94
C GLY A 36 -1.16 -6.53 2.87
N SER A 37 -0.51 -6.36 1.71
CA SER A 37 0.38 -5.23 1.44
C SER A 37 -0.37 -3.88 1.57
N PRO A 38 0.29 -2.81 2.03
CA PRO A 38 -0.27 -1.46 2.08
C PRO A 38 -0.42 -0.80 0.69
N SER A 39 -0.13 -1.50 -0.41
CA SER A 39 -0.23 -0.98 -1.78
C SER A 39 -0.69 -2.07 -2.75
N ASN A 40 -1.40 -1.66 -3.81
CA ASN A 40 -1.80 -2.52 -4.91
C ASN A 40 -0.91 -2.39 -6.15
N VAL A 41 0.22 -1.68 -6.06
CA VAL A 41 1.16 -1.52 -7.17
C VAL A 41 1.87 -2.85 -7.41
N ILE A 42 1.85 -3.29 -8.67
CA ILE A 42 2.57 -4.46 -9.16
C ILE A 42 3.74 -3.96 -10.00
N PHE A 43 4.95 -4.36 -9.62
CA PHE A 43 6.17 -4.00 -10.31
C PHE A 43 6.53 -5.03 -11.39
N PRO A 44 7.00 -4.59 -12.57
CA PRO A 44 7.62 -5.49 -13.54
C PRO A 44 8.99 -5.96 -13.00
N SER A 45 9.52 -7.04 -13.58
CA SER A 45 10.85 -7.56 -13.21
C SER A 45 12.01 -6.70 -13.73
N SER A 46 11.77 -5.83 -14.71
CA SER A 46 12.74 -4.93 -15.30
C SER A 46 12.05 -3.75 -16.00
N ASN A 47 12.81 -2.72 -16.37
CA ASN A 47 12.33 -1.47 -16.96
C ASN A 47 11.27 -0.81 -16.07
N VAL A 48 11.57 -0.70 -14.78
CA VAL A 48 10.65 -0.12 -13.81
C VAL A 48 10.49 1.37 -14.10
N SER A 49 9.26 1.85 -14.22
CA SER A 49 8.95 3.27 -14.35
C SER A 49 8.83 3.91 -12.99
N TYR A 50 9.52 5.04 -12.83
CA TYR A 50 9.35 5.85 -11.65
C TYR A 50 7.91 6.35 -11.51
N ALA A 51 7.34 6.88 -12.59
CA ALA A 51 6.00 7.46 -12.55
C ALA A 51 4.91 6.41 -12.32
N GLN A 52 5.01 5.24 -12.97
CA GLN A 52 3.94 4.24 -12.98
C GLN A 52 3.98 3.30 -11.77
N GLU A 53 5.16 2.98 -11.25
CA GLU A 53 5.29 2.06 -10.11
C GLU A 53 5.84 2.75 -8.86
N VAL A 54 7.02 3.35 -8.93
CA VAL A 54 7.75 3.81 -7.73
C VAL A 54 7.01 4.94 -7.01
N GLN A 55 6.66 6.02 -7.74
CA GLN A 55 5.94 7.16 -7.16
C GLN A 55 4.54 6.76 -6.72
N ARG A 56 3.87 5.85 -7.44
CA ARG A 56 2.56 5.33 -7.03
C ARG A 56 2.65 4.55 -5.72
N LEU A 57 3.67 3.70 -5.56
CA LEU A 57 3.94 3.02 -4.29
C LEU A 57 4.24 4.02 -3.18
N PHE A 58 5.11 5.01 -3.44
CA PHE A 58 5.42 6.05 -2.46
C PHE A 58 4.17 6.82 -2.03
N ASN A 59 3.30 7.22 -2.95
CA ASN A 59 2.07 7.94 -2.63
C ASN A 59 1.08 7.11 -1.81
N GLN A 60 0.97 5.81 -2.09
CA GLN A 60 0.04 4.93 -1.38
C GLN A 60 0.51 4.61 0.04
N THR A 61 1.83 4.59 0.28
CA THR A 61 2.38 3.94 1.47
C THR A 61 3.38 4.78 2.26
N CYS A 62 4.15 5.67 1.62
CA CYS A 62 5.32 6.29 2.21
C CYS A 62 5.19 7.81 2.36
N ALA A 63 4.82 8.51 1.28
CA ALA A 63 4.60 9.96 1.22
C ALA A 63 3.30 10.31 1.95
N ILE A 64 3.36 10.27 3.27
CA ILE A 64 2.28 10.55 4.21
C ILE A 64 2.69 11.75 5.06
N ALA A 65 1.78 12.70 5.25
CA ALA A 65 2.06 13.97 5.92
C ALA A 65 2.70 13.75 7.28
N GLY A 66 3.86 14.37 7.50
CA GLY A 66 4.66 14.20 8.72
C GLY A 66 5.57 12.96 8.73
N CYS A 67 5.36 11.98 7.85
CA CYS A 67 6.28 10.86 7.65
C CYS A 67 7.30 11.17 6.56
N HIS A 68 6.91 11.20 5.28
CA HIS A 68 7.81 11.46 4.15
C HIS A 68 7.20 12.41 3.10
N MET A 69 6.34 13.33 3.55
CA MET A 69 5.85 14.44 2.74
C MET A 69 5.58 15.67 3.62
N GLY A 70 5.48 16.83 2.97
CA GLY A 70 5.14 18.11 3.60
C GLY A 70 6.37 18.93 4.03
N SER A 71 6.13 19.97 4.83
CA SER A 71 7.17 20.97 5.17
C SER A 71 8.26 20.48 6.13
N SER A 72 7.97 19.45 6.94
CA SER A 72 8.92 18.89 7.91
C SER A 72 8.76 17.37 8.03
N PRO A 73 9.10 16.61 6.97
CA PRO A 73 8.98 15.17 6.98
C PRO A 73 9.95 14.52 7.98
N THR A 74 9.53 13.41 8.58
CA THR A 74 10.37 12.60 9.45
C THR A 74 11.65 12.17 8.73
N GLY A 75 12.77 12.28 9.44
CA GLY A 75 14.07 11.96 8.88
C GLY A 75 14.49 12.90 7.75
N ARG A 76 13.86 14.07 7.55
CA ARG A 76 14.21 15.07 6.54
C ARG A 76 14.24 14.55 5.09
N LEU A 77 13.47 13.50 4.81
CA LEU A 77 13.33 12.89 3.49
C LEU A 77 11.90 13.08 2.99
N SER A 78 11.72 13.80 1.88
CA SER A 78 10.47 13.78 1.13
C SER A 78 10.52 12.72 0.03
N LEU A 79 9.38 12.06 -0.19
CA LEU A 79 9.15 11.09 -1.28
C LEU A 79 8.05 11.59 -2.23
N GLU A 80 7.75 12.90 -2.22
CA GLU A 80 6.74 13.54 -3.06
C GLU A 80 7.16 13.66 -4.52
N SER A 81 8.47 13.59 -4.79
CA SER A 81 9.02 13.68 -6.14
C SER A 81 10.30 12.87 -6.29
N TRP A 82 10.65 12.59 -7.55
CA TRP A 82 11.88 11.89 -7.89
C TRP A 82 13.11 12.63 -7.35
N SER A 83 13.15 13.95 -7.54
CA SER A 83 14.26 14.78 -7.08
C SER A 83 14.40 14.74 -5.56
N ASN A 84 13.29 14.75 -4.81
CA ASN A 84 13.35 14.65 -3.36
C ASN A 84 13.90 13.29 -2.94
N ALA A 85 13.35 12.20 -3.49
CA ALA A 85 13.80 10.85 -3.19
C ALA A 85 15.29 10.66 -3.48
N ARG A 86 15.80 11.25 -4.58
CA ARG A 86 17.20 11.09 -4.99
C ARG A 86 18.18 12.01 -4.28
N PHE A 87 17.77 13.21 -3.89
CA PHE A 87 18.71 14.27 -3.54
C PHE A 87 18.47 14.93 -2.18
N ASP A 88 17.32 14.76 -1.52
CA ASP A 88 17.09 15.34 -0.19
C ASP A 88 18.13 14.84 0.83
N LEU A 89 18.47 13.55 0.75
CA LEU A 89 19.46 12.92 1.61
C LEU A 89 20.40 11.96 0.85
N PRO A 90 21.71 12.20 0.89
CA PRO A 90 22.70 11.28 0.33
C PRO A 90 22.59 9.87 0.93
N GLY A 91 22.76 8.83 0.11
CA GLY A 91 22.78 7.44 0.54
C GLY A 91 21.41 6.78 0.79
N VAL A 92 20.31 7.54 0.69
CA VAL A 92 18.95 6.95 0.72
C VAL A 92 18.73 6.10 -0.52
N ILE A 93 19.00 6.68 -1.69
CA ILE A 93 19.02 5.97 -2.98
C ILE A 93 20.40 6.15 -3.60
N VAL A 94 21.13 5.04 -3.74
CA VAL A 94 22.40 4.96 -4.47
C VAL A 94 22.12 4.26 -5.79
N ALA A 95 22.00 5.05 -6.87
CA ALA A 95 21.74 4.53 -8.21
C ALA A 95 22.74 3.43 -8.60
N GLY A 96 22.23 2.32 -9.13
CA GLY A 96 22.98 1.12 -9.48
C GLY A 96 23.40 0.27 -8.28
N SER A 97 23.08 0.65 -7.04
CA SER A 97 23.53 -0.06 -5.83
C SER A 97 22.40 -0.23 -4.81
N PRO A 98 21.44 -1.15 -5.06
CA PRO A 98 20.36 -1.42 -4.11
C PRO A 98 20.86 -1.89 -2.75
N GLU A 99 21.94 -2.68 -2.70
CA GLU A 99 22.48 -3.22 -1.43
C GLU A 99 23.03 -2.17 -0.47
N THR A 100 23.50 -1.04 -1.01
CA THR A 100 24.03 0.06 -0.19
C THR A 100 23.02 1.19 -0.03
N SER A 101 21.84 1.08 -0.64
CA SER A 101 20.79 2.08 -0.55
C SER A 101 20.01 1.92 0.74
N THR A 102 20.03 2.96 1.58
CA THR A 102 19.30 2.93 2.86
C THR A 102 17.80 2.67 2.64
N MET A 103 17.22 3.13 1.52
CA MET A 103 15.84 2.80 1.13
C MET A 103 15.56 1.30 1.20
N VAL A 104 16.38 0.47 0.53
CA VAL A 104 16.23 -0.99 0.48
C VAL A 104 16.45 -1.59 1.86
N LEU A 105 17.52 -1.18 2.55
CA LEU A 105 17.84 -1.71 3.88
C LEU A 105 16.72 -1.45 4.90
N ARG A 106 16.02 -0.31 4.79
CA ARG A 106 14.91 0.06 5.68
C ARG A 106 13.63 -0.71 5.37
N ILE A 107 13.27 -0.86 4.09
CA ILE A 107 12.05 -1.62 3.72
C ILE A 107 12.20 -3.13 4.01
N GLU A 108 13.42 -3.65 3.91
CA GLU A 108 13.77 -5.03 4.29
C GLU A 108 13.95 -5.21 5.81
N GLY A 109 13.98 -4.13 6.60
CA GLY A 109 14.18 -4.19 8.05
C GLY A 109 15.59 -4.61 8.47
N ARG A 110 16.58 -4.45 7.58
CA ARG A 110 17.99 -4.79 7.83
C ARG A 110 18.71 -3.74 8.68
N VAL A 111 18.19 -2.50 8.74
CA VAL A 111 18.77 -1.40 9.53
C VAL A 111 17.71 -0.58 10.27
N SER A 112 17.88 -0.45 11.59
CA SER A 112 16.96 0.28 12.48
C SER A 112 15.49 -0.19 12.26
N GLN A 113 14.47 0.61 12.59
CA GLN A 113 13.07 0.21 12.42
C GLN A 113 12.68 0.05 10.94
N ARG A 114 12.01 -1.07 10.61
CA ARG A 114 11.52 -1.37 9.25
C ARG A 114 10.52 -0.31 8.78
N MET A 115 10.69 0.13 7.53
CA MET A 115 9.70 0.95 6.82
C MET A 115 8.75 0.09 5.96
N PRO A 116 7.48 0.46 5.81
CA PRO A 116 6.81 1.60 6.44
C PRO A 116 6.60 1.35 7.95
N LEU A 117 6.86 2.38 8.77
CA LEU A 117 6.86 2.28 10.22
C LEU A 117 5.43 2.09 10.76
N TYR A 118 5.25 1.14 11.68
CA TYR A 118 3.96 0.81 12.32
C TYR A 118 2.81 0.50 11.34
N ARG A 119 3.13 0.13 10.10
CA ARG A 119 2.16 -0.31 9.08
C ARG A 119 2.56 -1.67 8.54
N ASN A 120 1.67 -2.29 7.77
CA ASN A 120 1.96 -3.55 7.08
C ASN A 120 3.23 -3.40 6.23
N PRO A 121 4.07 -4.45 6.18
CA PRO A 121 5.26 -4.45 5.33
C PRO A 121 4.86 -4.44 3.86
N LEU A 122 5.78 -3.95 3.01
CA LEU A 122 5.70 -4.17 1.58
C LEU A 122 5.78 -5.67 1.29
N ASN A 123 5.11 -6.11 0.22
CA ASN A 123 5.27 -7.47 -0.25
C ASN A 123 6.58 -7.64 -1.05
N GLN A 124 6.92 -8.89 -1.38
CA GLN A 124 8.17 -9.19 -2.07
C GLN A 124 8.23 -8.58 -3.48
N ASN A 125 7.09 -8.48 -4.19
CA ASN A 125 7.05 -7.85 -5.51
C ASN A 125 7.46 -6.37 -5.44
N GLN A 126 6.91 -5.63 -4.47
CA GLN A 126 7.21 -4.22 -4.26
C GLN A 126 8.66 -4.01 -3.81
N ILE A 127 9.18 -4.84 -2.91
CA ILE A 127 10.58 -4.79 -2.49
C ILE A 127 11.50 -5.05 -3.70
N ASN A 128 11.22 -6.09 -4.48
CA ASN A 128 11.98 -6.42 -5.69
C ASN A 128 11.91 -5.30 -6.72
N GLY A 129 10.75 -4.67 -6.88
CA GLY A 129 10.54 -3.55 -7.80
C GLY A 129 11.36 -2.31 -7.44
N ILE A 130 11.39 -1.93 -6.16
CA ILE A 130 12.26 -0.84 -5.69
C ILE A 130 13.74 -1.18 -5.89
N ARG A 131 14.13 -2.43 -5.61
CA ARG A 131 15.51 -2.90 -5.84
C ARG A 131 15.87 -2.84 -7.32
N ALA A 132 14.99 -3.29 -8.21
CA ALA A 132 15.17 -3.28 -9.65
C ALA A 132 15.30 -1.85 -10.19
N TRP A 133 14.38 -0.96 -9.81
CA TRP A 133 14.46 0.45 -10.19
C TRP A 133 15.78 1.11 -9.76
N ILE A 134 16.23 0.84 -8.52
CA ILE A 134 17.53 1.37 -8.06
C ILE A 134 18.68 0.75 -8.86
N ALA A 135 18.67 -0.56 -9.11
CA ALA A 135 19.67 -1.24 -9.92
C ALA A 135 19.74 -0.70 -11.36
N GLU A 136 18.60 -0.30 -11.93
CA GLU A 136 18.45 0.33 -13.25
C GLU A 136 18.90 1.80 -13.28
N GLY A 137 19.47 2.32 -12.18
CA GLY A 137 20.01 3.67 -12.09
C GLY A 137 19.06 4.66 -11.43
N ALA A 138 17.94 4.20 -10.87
CA ALA A 138 16.92 5.03 -10.23
C ALA A 138 16.45 6.17 -11.15
N LEU A 139 16.10 5.82 -12.39
CA LEU A 139 15.73 6.76 -13.45
C LEU A 139 14.41 7.49 -13.14
N ASN A 140 14.20 8.63 -13.79
CA ASN A 140 12.93 9.36 -13.78
C ASN A 140 12.20 9.14 -15.12
N ASN A 141 11.47 8.03 -15.23
CA ASN A 141 10.87 7.51 -16.46
C ASN A 141 9.40 7.12 -16.30
#